data_AF-A0A8T2NXN0-F1
#
_entry.id   AF-A0A8T2NXN0-F1
#
_cell.length_a   1.000
_cell.length_b   1.000
_cell.length_c   1.000
_cell.angle_alpha   90.00
_cell.angle_beta   90.00
_cell.angle_gamma   90.00
#
_symmetry.space_group_name_H-M   'P 1'
#
loop_
_entity.id
_entity.type
_entity.pdbx_description
1 polymer ?
#
loop_
_entity_poly.entity_id
_entity_poly.type
_entity_poly.pdbx_seq_one_letter_code
_entity_poly.pdbx_strand_id
1 'polypeptide(L)'
;MVGRYVNVFLPGYSRILTLCEVEVYADPVPVENIALGKKTSQSSKSFRRKSDNAVDGERSTCCQTHTEADPWWRVDLLRPHNITSVTITNRDDNTAEMIDGAEIHIGNSLENNGNNNPLCTVISSHPAWETLTFQCHGMEGRYVSIYLPGCHKSLSLCEVEVNGMPVPENAASSGRATQSSQWDKFGDADNAIDRKRQVKCAVIPYIPAGQTRTYQCQGMEGRYVNILLPGSLRPLTLCEVEVNGTPL
;
A
#
# COMPACT_ATOMS: atom_id res chain seq x y z
N MET A 1 5.76 -4.54 -21.50
CA MET A 1 7.14 -4.15 -21.92
C MET A 1 8.02 -4.27 -20.68
N VAL A 2 9.20 -4.91 -20.77
CA VAL A 2 10.11 -5.07 -19.63
C VAL A 2 11.32 -4.19 -19.86
N GLY A 3 11.69 -3.35 -18.89
CA GLY A 3 12.81 -2.42 -19.00
C GLY A 3 13.45 -2.13 -17.65
N ARG A 4 14.78 -2.08 -17.61
CA ARG A 4 15.56 -1.74 -16.40
C ARG A 4 15.75 -0.23 -16.22
N TYR A 5 15.61 0.54 -17.30
CA TYR A 5 15.88 1.98 -17.33
C TYR A 5 14.70 2.70 -17.97
N VAL A 6 14.34 3.85 -17.41
CA VAL A 6 13.37 4.79 -18.00
C VAL A 6 14.15 6.04 -18.40
N ASN A 7 14.17 6.35 -19.70
CA ASN A 7 14.84 7.53 -20.23
C ASN A 7 13.81 8.56 -20.66
N VAL A 8 13.89 9.76 -20.09
CA VAL A 8 13.08 10.91 -20.50
C VAL A 8 13.96 11.84 -21.31
N PHE A 9 13.60 12.07 -22.58
CA PHE A 9 14.42 12.83 -23.51
C PHE A 9 13.62 13.96 -24.18
N LEU A 10 14.17 15.17 -24.19
CA LEU A 10 13.58 16.35 -24.83
C LEU A 10 14.40 16.73 -26.08
N PRO A 11 13.94 16.40 -27.30
CA PRO A 11 14.67 16.68 -28.52
C PRO A 11 14.67 18.18 -28.88
N GLY A 12 15.74 18.62 -29.53
CA GLY A 12 15.91 19.98 -30.05
C GLY A 12 17.10 20.73 -29.45
N TYR A 13 17.46 21.86 -30.05
CA TYR A 13 18.59 22.69 -29.60
C TYR A 13 18.17 23.69 -28.52
N SER A 14 19.06 23.92 -27.55
CA SER A 14 18.90 24.93 -26.48
C SER A 14 17.62 24.79 -25.66
N ARG A 15 17.24 23.56 -25.33
CA ARG A 15 16.08 23.25 -24.48
C ARG A 15 16.52 22.89 -23.06
N ILE A 16 15.71 23.26 -22.09
CA ILE A 16 15.86 22.88 -20.69
C ILE A 16 14.73 21.89 -20.36
N LEU A 17 15.09 20.70 -19.89
CA LEU A 17 14.14 19.71 -19.36
C LEU A 17 14.12 19.83 -17.84
N THR A 18 12.97 20.17 -17.27
CA THR A 18 12.75 20.19 -15.82
C THR A 18 11.71 19.15 -15.49
N LEU A 19 12.07 18.23 -14.58
CA LEU A 19 11.16 17.20 -14.07
C LEU A 19 11.03 17.42 -12.57
N CYS A 20 9.80 17.59 -12.10
CA CYS A 20 9.53 17.80 -10.68
C CYS A 20 9.29 16.49 -9.94
N GLU A 21 8.72 15.49 -10.62
CA GLU A 21 8.54 14.15 -10.11
C GLU A 21 8.39 13.21 -11.31
N VAL A 22 9.03 12.05 -11.24
CA VAL A 22 8.91 10.96 -12.20
C VAL A 22 8.44 9.74 -11.43
N GLU A 23 7.24 9.28 -11.76
CA GLU A 23 6.68 8.08 -11.16
C GLU A 23 6.65 6.95 -12.20
N VAL A 24 7.22 5.81 -11.82
CA VAL A 24 7.28 4.62 -12.67
C VAL A 24 6.55 3.50 -11.95
N TYR A 25 5.42 3.10 -12.51
CA TYR A 25 4.62 1.99 -12.01
C TYR A 25 4.66 0.85 -13.02
N ALA A 26 4.78 -0.37 -12.51
CA ALA A 26 4.54 -1.57 -13.29
C ALA A 26 3.09 -2.02 -13.07
N ASP A 27 2.48 -2.60 -14.10
CA ASP A 27 1.18 -3.26 -13.95
C ASP A 27 1.35 -4.41 -12.95
N PRO A 28 0.59 -4.42 -11.84
CA PRO A 28 0.69 -5.48 -10.85
C PRO A 28 0.14 -6.77 -11.46
N VAL A 29 0.92 -7.84 -11.39
CA VAL A 29 0.50 -9.17 -11.84
C VAL A 29 -0.25 -9.85 -10.69
N PRO A 30 -1.42 -10.47 -10.94
CA PRO A 30 -2.08 -11.31 -9.95
C PRO A 30 -1.14 -12.42 -9.46
N VAL A 31 -1.02 -12.54 -8.15
CA VAL A 31 -0.23 -13.57 -7.49
C VAL A 31 -1.19 -14.51 -6.79
N GLU A 32 -1.09 -15.79 -7.14
CA GLU A 32 -1.79 -16.87 -6.46
C GLU A 32 -1.05 -17.24 -5.17
N ASN A 33 -1.81 -17.50 -4.12
CA ASN A 33 -1.34 -17.89 -2.80
C ASN A 33 -0.09 -17.13 -2.31
N ILE A 34 -0.23 -15.81 -2.14
CA ILE A 34 0.81 -14.91 -1.61
C ILE A 34 1.25 -15.36 -0.20
N ALA A 35 0.35 -15.98 0.55
CA ALA A 35 0.55 -16.43 1.92
C ALA A 35 1.51 -17.62 2.04
N LEU A 36 1.74 -18.40 0.97
CA LEU A 36 2.59 -19.59 0.99
C LEU A 36 3.96 -19.31 1.60
N GLY A 37 4.29 -20.08 2.65
CA GLY A 37 5.53 -20.01 3.41
C GLY A 37 5.78 -18.68 4.14
N LYS A 38 4.78 -17.80 4.25
CA LYS A 38 4.91 -16.52 4.94
C LYS A 38 4.87 -16.70 6.45
N LYS A 39 5.34 -15.67 7.16
CA LYS A 39 5.36 -15.67 8.62
C LYS A 39 3.95 -15.52 9.15
N THR A 40 3.60 -16.37 10.10
CA THR A 40 2.28 -16.38 10.76
C THR A 40 2.41 -16.20 12.26
N SER A 41 1.29 -15.93 12.91
CA SER A 41 1.15 -15.87 14.36
C SER A 41 -0.28 -16.26 14.75
N GLN A 42 -0.46 -16.83 15.93
CA GLN A 42 -1.78 -17.17 16.47
C GLN A 42 -1.83 -16.86 17.97
N SER A 43 -3.03 -16.64 18.51
CA SER A 43 -3.27 -16.24 19.91
C SER A 43 -2.64 -17.18 20.93
N SER A 44 -2.79 -18.48 20.71
CA SER A 44 -2.23 -19.54 21.54
C SER A 44 -2.00 -20.79 20.70
N LYS A 45 -1.27 -21.79 21.20
CA LYS A 45 -0.90 -22.99 20.40
C LYS A 45 -1.24 -24.28 21.13
N SER A 46 -2.16 -25.05 20.55
CA SER A 46 -2.48 -26.39 21.01
C SER A 46 -1.45 -27.41 20.53
N PHE A 47 -0.72 -28.02 21.46
CA PHE A 47 0.24 -29.10 21.20
C PHE A 47 1.26 -28.75 20.07
N ARG A 48 1.26 -29.54 18.98
CA ARG A 48 2.15 -29.40 17.82
C ARG A 48 1.51 -28.65 16.64
N ARG A 49 0.32 -28.09 16.80
CA ARG A 49 -0.46 -27.40 15.74
C ARG A 49 -0.05 -25.93 15.62
N LYS A 50 1.11 -25.68 15.02
CA LYS A 50 1.70 -24.34 14.88
C LYS A 50 0.99 -23.50 13.82
N SER A 51 1.16 -22.17 13.88
CA SER A 51 0.51 -21.22 12.96
C SER A 51 0.98 -21.34 11.53
N ASP A 52 2.22 -21.77 11.30
CA ASP A 52 2.81 -21.95 9.97
C ASP A 52 2.19 -23.11 9.19
N ASN A 53 1.55 -24.06 9.89
CA ASN A 53 0.83 -25.17 9.26
C ASN A 53 -0.35 -24.72 8.38
N ALA A 54 -0.83 -23.47 8.52
CA ALA A 54 -1.95 -22.96 7.73
C ALA A 54 -1.50 -22.32 6.41
N VAL A 55 -0.19 -22.27 6.13
CA VAL A 55 0.39 -21.65 4.93
C VAL A 55 1.56 -22.47 4.40
N ASP A 56 1.61 -23.76 4.72
CA ASP A 56 2.69 -24.65 4.30
C ASP A 56 2.39 -25.35 2.96
N GLY A 57 1.17 -25.19 2.43
CA GLY A 57 0.72 -25.80 1.18
C GLY A 57 0.21 -27.23 1.34
N GLU A 58 0.07 -27.73 2.57
CA GLU A 58 -0.39 -29.08 2.88
C GLU A 58 -1.72 -29.03 3.63
N ARG A 59 -2.82 -29.33 2.92
CA ARG A 59 -4.19 -29.23 3.45
C ARG A 59 -4.50 -30.24 4.56
N SER A 60 -3.65 -31.24 4.78
CA SER A 60 -3.80 -32.22 5.87
C SER A 60 -3.15 -31.77 7.19
N THR A 61 -2.23 -30.80 7.14
CA THR A 61 -1.68 -30.14 8.33
C THR A 61 -2.60 -29.00 8.74
N CYS A 62 -2.70 -28.74 10.04
CA CYS A 62 -3.55 -27.65 10.53
C CYS A 62 -2.88 -26.94 11.69
N CYS A 63 -3.12 -25.63 11.79
CA CYS A 63 -2.87 -24.86 13.00
C CYS A 63 -4.07 -24.99 13.94
N GLN A 64 -3.84 -24.83 15.25
CA GLN A 64 -4.92 -24.88 16.21
C GLN A 64 -4.58 -24.10 17.48
N THR A 65 -5.50 -23.25 17.93
CA THR A 65 -5.40 -22.55 19.21
C THR A 65 -5.89 -23.43 20.36
N HIS A 66 -5.59 -23.05 21.60
CA HIS A 66 -6.31 -23.59 22.74
C HIS A 66 -7.79 -23.17 22.70
N THR A 67 -8.60 -23.80 23.56
CA THR A 67 -9.92 -23.28 23.88
C THR A 67 -9.74 -22.03 24.73
N GLU A 68 -10.13 -20.88 24.19
CA GLU A 68 -9.93 -19.57 24.81
C GLU A 68 -11.04 -18.59 24.40
N ALA A 69 -10.96 -17.35 24.89
CA ALA A 69 -11.80 -16.27 24.41
C ALA A 69 -11.14 -15.63 23.20
N ASP A 70 -11.94 -15.36 22.17
CA ASP A 70 -11.54 -14.56 21.01
C ASP A 70 -10.24 -15.02 20.31
N PRO A 71 -10.07 -16.33 19.99
CA PRO A 71 -8.86 -16.83 19.33
C PRO A 71 -8.68 -16.23 17.93
N TRP A 72 -7.41 -16.07 17.53
CA TRP A 72 -7.07 -15.49 16.24
C TRP A 72 -5.83 -16.13 15.61
N TRP A 73 -5.74 -16.01 14.29
CA TRP A 73 -4.58 -16.32 13.49
C TRP A 73 -4.31 -15.18 12.51
N ARG A 74 -3.05 -14.91 12.18
CA ARG A 74 -2.66 -13.86 11.22
C ARG A 74 -1.46 -14.29 10.39
N VAL A 75 -1.46 -13.88 9.11
CA VAL A 75 -0.29 -13.91 8.22
C VAL A 75 0.24 -12.51 7.91
N ASP A 76 1.57 -12.38 7.84
CA ASP A 76 2.27 -11.17 7.36
C ASP A 76 2.71 -11.38 5.90
N LEU A 77 2.08 -10.67 4.96
CA LEU A 77 2.39 -10.72 3.52
C LEU A 77 3.64 -9.91 3.15
N LEU A 78 4.35 -9.36 4.14
CA LEU A 78 5.57 -8.54 4.07
C LEU A 78 5.36 -7.12 3.52
N ARG A 79 4.45 -6.96 2.56
CA ARG A 79 4.05 -5.66 2.00
C ARG A 79 2.55 -5.61 1.69
N PRO A 80 1.96 -4.41 1.48
CA PRO A 80 0.55 -4.29 1.12
C PRO A 80 0.23 -4.92 -0.23
N HIS A 81 -0.90 -5.61 -0.28
CA HIS A 81 -1.50 -6.16 -1.50
C HIS A 81 -2.98 -5.79 -1.54
N ASN A 82 -3.52 -5.62 -2.74
CA ASN A 82 -4.96 -5.60 -3.00
C ASN A 82 -5.45 -7.06 -3.04
N ILE A 83 -6.03 -7.51 -1.94
CA ILE A 83 -6.48 -8.88 -1.73
C ILE A 83 -7.80 -9.10 -2.44
N THR A 84 -7.80 -9.99 -3.43
CA THR A 84 -9.00 -10.31 -4.21
C THR A 84 -9.83 -11.38 -3.52
N SER A 85 -9.18 -12.39 -2.95
CA SER A 85 -9.86 -13.47 -2.23
C SER A 85 -8.97 -14.14 -1.20
N VAL A 86 -9.62 -14.75 -0.22
CA VAL A 86 -9.02 -15.63 0.79
C VAL A 86 -9.70 -16.98 0.71
N THR A 87 -8.93 -18.05 0.58
CA THR A 87 -9.44 -19.42 0.51
C THR A 87 -9.03 -20.18 1.77
N ILE A 88 -9.97 -20.82 2.45
CA ILE A 88 -9.73 -21.50 3.72
C ILE A 88 -10.15 -22.96 3.61
N THR A 89 -9.25 -23.86 3.97
CA THR A 89 -9.54 -25.29 4.13
C THR A 89 -9.79 -25.62 5.60
N ASN A 90 -10.96 -26.19 5.89
CA ASN A 90 -11.35 -26.59 7.25
C ASN A 90 -10.76 -27.96 7.64
N ARG A 91 -10.84 -28.30 8.92
CA ARG A 91 -10.45 -29.61 9.47
C ARG A 91 -11.35 -30.76 9.02
N ASP A 92 -10.75 -31.94 8.95
CA ASP A 92 -11.37 -33.25 8.75
C ASP A 92 -11.70 -33.91 10.09
N ASP A 93 -12.75 -33.45 10.78
CA ASP A 93 -13.37 -34.23 11.86
C ASP A 93 -14.74 -33.66 12.26
N ASN A 94 -15.39 -34.34 13.21
CA ASN A 94 -16.71 -34.02 13.76
C ASN A 94 -16.79 -32.68 14.53
N THR A 95 -15.75 -31.85 14.48
CA THR A 95 -15.70 -30.54 15.14
C THR A 95 -15.34 -29.41 14.16
N ALA A 96 -15.60 -29.62 12.87
CA ALA A 96 -15.40 -28.63 11.80
C ALA A 96 -16.20 -27.33 12.01
N GLU A 97 -17.36 -27.40 12.66
CA GLU A 97 -18.25 -26.24 12.91
C GLU A 97 -17.65 -25.22 13.90
N MET A 98 -16.45 -25.47 14.43
CA MET A 98 -15.75 -24.56 15.34
C MET A 98 -15.32 -23.25 14.69
N ILE A 99 -15.20 -23.18 13.35
CA ILE A 99 -14.84 -21.94 12.64
C ILE A 99 -16.06 -21.04 12.37
N ASP A 100 -17.28 -21.53 12.58
CA ASP A 100 -18.49 -20.76 12.31
C ASP A 100 -18.55 -19.50 13.17
N GLY A 101 -18.79 -18.38 12.50
CA GLY A 101 -18.73 -17.02 13.05
C GLY A 101 -17.35 -16.38 13.00
N ALA A 102 -16.33 -17.03 12.43
CA ALA A 102 -15.02 -16.40 12.23
C ALA A 102 -15.10 -15.24 11.22
N GLU A 103 -14.30 -14.21 11.47
CA GLU A 103 -14.22 -12.97 10.74
C GLU A 103 -12.87 -12.87 10.03
N ILE A 104 -12.88 -12.52 8.75
CA ILE A 104 -11.66 -12.27 7.97
C ILE A 104 -11.42 -10.76 7.92
N HIS A 105 -10.32 -10.27 8.49
CA HIS A 105 -9.94 -8.87 8.47
C HIS A 105 -8.67 -8.65 7.64
N ILE A 106 -8.62 -7.54 6.91
CA ILE A 106 -7.52 -7.22 5.99
C ILE A 106 -7.11 -5.76 6.19
N GLY A 107 -5.83 -5.52 6.44
CA GLY A 107 -5.33 -4.15 6.54
C GLY A 107 -3.85 -4.05 6.89
N ASN A 108 -3.43 -2.84 7.27
CA ASN A 108 -2.03 -2.50 7.53
C ASN A 108 -1.72 -2.29 9.03
N SER A 109 -2.74 -2.31 9.91
CA SER A 109 -2.56 -2.11 11.35
C SER A 109 -2.29 -3.43 12.08
N LEU A 110 -1.44 -3.36 13.11
CA LEU A 110 -1.23 -4.43 14.09
C LEU A 110 -1.96 -4.16 15.42
N GLU A 111 -2.71 -3.06 15.52
CA GLU A 111 -3.57 -2.79 16.67
C GLU A 111 -4.55 -3.96 16.88
N ASN A 112 -4.70 -4.40 18.13
CA ASN A 112 -5.45 -5.61 18.48
C ASN A 112 -5.07 -6.82 17.60
N ASN A 113 -3.77 -7.01 17.35
CA ASN A 113 -3.22 -8.04 16.47
C ASN A 113 -3.71 -7.99 15.01
N GLY A 114 -4.29 -6.88 14.57
CA GLY A 114 -4.88 -6.74 13.24
C GLY A 114 -6.36 -7.12 13.17
N ASN A 115 -6.97 -7.57 14.27
CA ASN A 115 -8.38 -7.95 14.34
C ASN A 115 -9.32 -6.73 14.25
N ASN A 116 -8.78 -5.50 14.35
CA ASN A 116 -9.54 -4.26 14.14
C ASN A 116 -9.45 -3.74 12.69
N ASN A 117 -8.69 -4.41 11.81
CA ASN A 117 -8.64 -4.01 10.40
C ASN A 117 -10.03 -4.17 9.76
N PRO A 118 -10.31 -3.49 8.62
CA PRO A 118 -11.57 -3.65 7.90
C PRO A 118 -11.95 -5.11 7.66
N LEU A 119 -13.23 -5.42 7.92
CA LEU A 119 -13.82 -6.75 7.73
C LEU A 119 -14.01 -7.03 6.24
N CYS A 120 -13.44 -8.13 5.75
CA CYS A 120 -13.74 -8.68 4.43
C CYS A 120 -15.07 -9.44 4.46
N THR A 121 -15.21 -10.41 5.36
CA THR A 121 -16.45 -11.20 5.48
C THR A 121 -16.52 -11.96 6.80
N VAL A 122 -17.70 -12.50 7.09
CA VAL A 122 -17.96 -13.43 8.20
C VAL A 122 -18.24 -14.82 7.63
N ILE A 123 -17.52 -15.82 8.12
CA ILE A 123 -17.71 -17.23 7.79
C ILE A 123 -18.97 -17.72 8.51
N SER A 124 -20.09 -17.76 7.80
CA SER A 124 -21.38 -18.11 8.40
C SER A 124 -21.53 -19.60 8.71
N SER A 125 -21.03 -20.44 7.80
CA SER A 125 -20.93 -21.88 7.97
C SER A 125 -19.82 -22.40 7.08
N HIS A 126 -18.98 -23.30 7.61
CA HIS A 126 -17.91 -23.94 6.83
C HIS A 126 -17.88 -25.45 7.12
N PRO A 127 -18.47 -26.28 6.25
CA PRO A 127 -18.52 -27.72 6.48
C PRO A 127 -17.14 -28.37 6.60
N ALA A 128 -17.09 -29.55 7.23
CA ALA A 128 -15.88 -30.36 7.27
C ALA A 128 -15.36 -30.63 5.85
N TRP A 129 -14.03 -30.67 5.68
CA TRP A 129 -13.34 -30.87 4.39
C TRP A 129 -13.53 -29.83 3.30
N GLU A 130 -14.41 -28.85 3.47
CA GLU A 130 -14.61 -27.88 2.41
C GLU A 130 -13.44 -26.90 2.34
N THR A 131 -13.10 -26.56 1.11
CA THR A 131 -12.22 -25.43 0.80
C THR A 131 -13.13 -24.35 0.23
N LEU A 132 -13.36 -23.30 1.02
CA LEU A 132 -14.22 -22.19 0.61
C LEU A 132 -13.39 -20.96 0.28
N THR A 133 -13.76 -20.29 -0.81
CA THR A 133 -13.14 -19.05 -1.25
C THR A 133 -14.06 -17.87 -0.95
N PHE A 134 -13.53 -16.92 -0.20
CA PHE A 134 -14.19 -15.69 0.20
C PHE A 134 -13.67 -14.52 -0.64
N GLN A 135 -14.58 -13.78 -1.28
CA GLN A 135 -14.22 -12.63 -2.11
C GLN A 135 -14.02 -11.38 -1.24
N CYS A 136 -12.85 -10.76 -1.34
CA CYS A 136 -12.48 -9.54 -0.59
C CYS A 136 -12.35 -8.30 -1.48
N HIS A 137 -12.74 -8.40 -2.76
CA HIS A 137 -12.97 -7.26 -3.65
C HIS A 137 -11.81 -6.25 -3.77
N GLY A 138 -10.56 -6.70 -3.61
CA GLY A 138 -9.37 -5.86 -3.76
C GLY A 138 -9.04 -5.01 -2.52
N MET A 139 -9.50 -5.40 -1.33
CA MET A 139 -9.13 -4.75 -0.07
C MET A 139 -7.61 -4.67 0.09
N GLU A 140 -7.10 -3.48 0.38
CA GLU A 140 -5.68 -3.27 0.60
C GLU A 140 -5.26 -3.73 2.00
N GLY A 141 -4.24 -4.59 2.09
CA GLY A 141 -3.63 -4.93 3.36
C GLY A 141 -2.32 -5.70 3.24
N ARG A 142 -1.45 -5.50 4.24
CA ARG A 142 -0.26 -6.32 4.48
C ARG A 142 -0.59 -7.53 5.36
N TYR A 143 -1.57 -7.40 6.24
CA TYR A 143 -1.97 -8.43 7.18
C TYR A 143 -3.36 -8.95 6.83
N VAL A 144 -3.50 -10.28 6.87
CA VAL A 144 -4.78 -10.97 6.86
C VAL A 144 -4.92 -11.69 8.19
N SER A 145 -5.96 -11.39 8.95
CA SER A 145 -6.28 -12.06 10.21
C SER A 145 -7.62 -12.76 10.15
N ILE A 146 -7.67 -13.96 10.72
CA ILE A 146 -8.88 -14.74 10.93
C ILE A 146 -9.15 -14.72 12.43
N TYR A 147 -10.24 -14.07 12.80
CA TYR A 147 -10.61 -13.76 14.18
C TYR A 147 -11.92 -14.46 14.51
N LEU A 148 -11.98 -15.24 15.59
CA LEU A 148 -13.18 -15.96 15.97
C LEU A 148 -13.71 -15.43 17.31
N PRO A 149 -14.70 -14.53 17.30
CA PRO A 149 -15.21 -13.93 18.52
C PRO A 149 -16.01 -14.93 19.38
N GLY A 150 -15.95 -14.72 20.69
CA GLY A 150 -16.74 -15.43 21.69
C GLY A 150 -15.92 -16.22 22.70
N CYS A 151 -16.61 -16.73 23.72
CA CYS A 151 -16.01 -17.50 24.80
C CYS A 151 -15.91 -18.99 24.47
N HIS A 152 -14.88 -19.66 25.01
CA HIS A 152 -14.66 -21.10 24.86
C HIS A 152 -14.59 -21.55 23.40
N LYS A 153 -13.96 -20.73 22.55
CA LYS A 153 -13.75 -20.99 21.13
C LYS A 153 -12.36 -21.59 20.90
N SER A 154 -12.20 -22.36 19.83
CA SER A 154 -10.90 -22.85 19.37
C SER A 154 -10.85 -22.69 17.86
N LEU A 155 -9.85 -21.96 17.36
CA LEU A 155 -9.67 -21.73 15.94
C LEU A 155 -8.74 -22.79 15.36
N SER A 156 -9.19 -23.48 14.32
CA SER A 156 -8.41 -24.46 13.57
C SER A 156 -8.47 -24.12 12.09
N LEU A 157 -7.31 -24.07 11.43
CA LEU A 157 -7.19 -23.75 10.02
C LEU A 157 -6.20 -24.73 9.40
N CYS A 158 -6.59 -25.41 8.34
CA CYS A 158 -5.71 -26.38 7.68
C CYS A 158 -4.92 -25.75 6.55
N GLU A 159 -5.53 -24.90 5.74
CA GLU A 159 -4.80 -24.09 4.78
C GLU A 159 -5.50 -22.75 4.58
N VAL A 160 -4.73 -21.68 4.41
CA VAL A 160 -5.19 -20.32 4.14
C VAL A 160 -4.41 -19.77 2.96
N GLU A 161 -5.07 -19.74 1.81
CA GLU A 161 -4.50 -19.23 0.57
C GLU A 161 -4.99 -17.79 0.36
N VAL A 162 -4.07 -16.86 0.13
CA VAL A 162 -4.40 -15.45 -0.09
C VAL A 162 -4.06 -15.07 -1.52
N ASN A 163 -5.06 -14.68 -2.30
CA ASN A 163 -4.88 -14.25 -3.68
C ASN A 163 -5.02 -12.74 -3.77
N GLY A 164 -4.18 -12.11 -4.60
CA GLY A 164 -4.23 -10.67 -4.75
C GLY A 164 -3.14 -10.14 -5.67
N MET A 165 -3.03 -8.82 -5.68
CA MET A 165 -2.04 -8.09 -6.46
C MET A 165 -1.23 -7.19 -5.53
N PRO A 166 0.09 -7.14 -5.64
CA PRO A 166 0.85 -6.18 -4.85
C PRO A 166 0.42 -4.75 -5.16
N VAL A 167 0.35 -3.90 -4.13
CA VAL A 167 0.10 -2.48 -4.35
C VAL A 167 1.27 -1.92 -5.17
N PRO A 168 1.02 -1.27 -6.33
CA PRO A 168 2.10 -0.68 -7.12
C PRO A 168 2.86 0.37 -6.31
N GLU A 169 4.15 0.13 -6.12
CA GLU A 169 5.06 1.12 -5.55
C GLU A 169 5.73 1.90 -6.67
N ASN A 170 5.97 3.21 -6.47
CA ASN A 170 6.76 3.99 -7.41
C ASN A 170 8.20 3.46 -7.44
N ALA A 171 8.54 2.69 -8.49
CA ALA A 171 9.86 2.09 -8.66
C ALA A 171 10.97 3.14 -8.79
N ALA A 172 10.64 4.36 -9.22
CA ALA A 172 11.61 5.44 -9.34
C ALA A 172 12.15 5.89 -7.98
N SER A 173 11.32 5.85 -6.94
CA SER A 173 11.66 6.41 -5.62
C SER A 173 12.68 5.62 -4.80
N SER A 174 12.96 4.37 -5.15
CA SER A 174 14.07 3.58 -4.62
C SER A 174 15.21 3.45 -5.64
N GLY A 175 15.07 4.10 -6.80
CA GLY A 175 16.04 4.10 -7.88
C GLY A 175 17.15 5.13 -7.67
N ARG A 176 18.00 5.26 -8.69
CA ARG A 176 19.02 6.30 -8.79
C ARG A 176 18.73 7.14 -10.01
N ALA A 177 18.59 8.44 -9.84
CA ALA A 177 18.45 9.34 -10.97
C ALA A 177 19.83 9.80 -11.45
N THR A 178 19.96 10.04 -12.75
CA THR A 178 21.14 10.67 -13.34
C THR A 178 20.68 11.59 -14.47
N GLN A 179 21.46 12.62 -14.76
CA GLN A 179 21.18 13.54 -15.85
C GLN A 179 22.46 13.84 -16.63
N SER A 180 22.30 14.19 -17.91
CA SER A 180 23.43 14.49 -18.79
C SER A 180 24.21 15.74 -18.39
N SER A 181 23.53 16.70 -17.75
CA SER A 181 24.08 17.98 -17.35
C SER A 181 23.22 18.61 -16.25
N GLN A 182 23.87 19.33 -15.35
CA GLN A 182 23.21 20.10 -14.30
C GLN A 182 23.30 21.59 -14.63
N TRP A 183 22.15 22.29 -14.68
CA TRP A 183 22.12 23.73 -14.95
C TRP A 183 22.62 24.55 -13.76
N ASP A 184 22.22 24.18 -12.54
CA ASP A 184 22.68 24.82 -11.30
C ASP A 184 22.64 23.89 -10.08
N LYS A 185 23.13 24.39 -8.93
CA LYS A 185 23.24 23.62 -7.68
C LYS A 185 21.93 23.07 -7.11
N PHE A 186 20.76 23.50 -7.61
CA PHE A 186 19.45 23.05 -7.14
C PHE A 186 18.78 22.06 -8.09
N GLY A 187 19.32 21.88 -9.31
CA GLY A 187 18.81 20.93 -10.29
C GLY A 187 19.44 19.54 -10.17
N ASP A 188 19.57 18.97 -8.97
CA ASP A 188 20.02 17.58 -8.83
C ASP A 188 19.00 16.62 -9.48
N ALA A 189 19.49 15.55 -10.11
CA ALA A 189 18.64 14.56 -10.75
C ALA A 189 17.76 13.81 -9.73
N ASP A 190 18.24 13.60 -8.51
CA ASP A 190 17.51 12.86 -7.47
C ASP A 190 16.26 13.60 -7.00
N ASN A 191 16.18 14.93 -7.21
CA ASN A 191 14.97 15.71 -6.95
C ASN A 191 13.77 15.25 -7.80
N ALA A 192 14.01 14.59 -8.94
CA ALA A 192 12.92 14.08 -9.77
C ALA A 192 12.29 12.79 -9.22
N ILE A 193 12.85 12.18 -8.18
CA ILE A 193 12.38 10.91 -7.61
C ILE A 193 12.28 10.94 -6.08
N ASP A 194 12.36 12.13 -5.47
CA ASP A 194 12.43 12.32 -4.02
C ASP A 194 11.06 12.31 -3.31
N ARG A 195 9.97 12.08 -4.07
CA ARG A 195 8.58 12.09 -3.61
C ARG A 195 8.12 13.45 -3.06
N LYS A 196 8.86 14.54 -3.26
CA LYS A 196 8.45 15.88 -2.84
C LYS A 196 7.60 16.52 -3.93
N ARG A 197 6.34 16.07 -3.99
CA ARG A 197 5.30 16.64 -4.87
C ARG A 197 5.00 18.14 -4.62
N GLN A 198 5.51 18.73 -3.54
CA GLN A 198 5.38 20.18 -3.29
C GLN A 198 6.39 20.99 -4.11
N VAL A 199 6.12 21.10 -5.41
CA VAL A 199 6.76 22.07 -6.31
C VAL A 199 5.85 23.26 -6.65
N LYS A 200 4.62 23.28 -6.11
CA LYS A 200 3.65 24.34 -6.35
C LYS A 200 3.24 25.03 -5.04
N CYS A 201 3.72 26.27 -4.84
CA CYS A 201 3.39 27.06 -3.66
C CYS A 201 1.89 27.43 -3.60
N ALA A 202 1.29 27.85 -4.73
CA ALA A 202 -0.12 28.25 -4.75
C ALA A 202 -0.77 28.17 -6.13
N VAL A 203 -2.10 28.17 -6.15
CA VAL A 203 -2.91 28.52 -7.33
C VAL A 203 -3.53 29.88 -7.07
N ILE A 204 -3.33 30.83 -7.99
CA ILE A 204 -3.91 32.18 -7.89
C ILE A 204 -5.20 32.20 -8.73
N PRO A 205 -6.39 32.14 -8.12
CA PRO A 205 -7.64 32.13 -8.89
C PRO A 205 -7.98 33.52 -9.43
N TYR A 206 -7.76 34.57 -8.63
CA TYR A 206 -8.03 35.96 -8.97
C TYR A 206 -7.42 36.89 -7.90
N ILE A 207 -6.86 38.03 -8.32
CA ILE A 207 -6.43 39.12 -7.45
C ILE A 207 -7.20 40.38 -7.89
N PRO A 208 -8.07 40.96 -7.05
CA PRO A 208 -8.76 42.20 -7.38
C PRO A 208 -7.79 43.35 -7.68
N ALA A 209 -8.21 44.27 -8.54
CA ALA A 209 -7.40 45.42 -8.91
C ALA A 209 -6.93 46.20 -7.67
N GLY A 210 -5.63 46.45 -7.56
CA GLY A 210 -5.01 47.17 -6.45
C GLY A 210 -4.86 46.39 -5.14
N GLN A 211 -5.19 45.10 -5.10
CA GLN A 211 -4.98 44.26 -3.92
C GLN A 211 -3.71 43.42 -4.01
N THR A 212 -3.10 43.17 -2.84
CA THR A 212 -2.00 42.23 -2.66
C THR A 212 -2.54 40.94 -2.02
N ARG A 213 -2.03 39.78 -2.45
CA ARG A 213 -2.31 38.48 -1.82
C ARG A 213 -1.02 37.78 -1.47
N THR A 214 -0.96 37.24 -0.25
CA THR A 214 0.16 36.46 0.26
C THR A 214 -0.19 34.98 0.25
N TYR A 215 0.76 34.14 -0.16
CA TYR A 215 0.61 32.69 -0.19
C TYR A 215 1.72 32.05 0.65
N GLN A 216 1.34 31.12 1.52
CA GLN A 216 2.30 30.44 2.42
C GLN A 216 2.86 29.20 1.73
N CYS A 217 4.12 29.27 1.30
CA CYS A 217 4.80 28.17 0.59
C CYS A 217 5.38 27.10 1.53
N GLN A 218 4.95 27.03 2.80
CA GLN A 218 5.30 25.97 3.76
C GLN A 218 6.81 25.63 3.89
N GLY A 219 7.71 26.61 3.67
CA GLY A 219 9.15 26.37 3.74
C GLY A 219 9.73 25.65 2.52
N MET A 220 9.06 25.72 1.36
CA MET A 220 9.62 25.27 0.09
C MET A 220 10.99 25.92 -0.17
N GLU A 221 12.00 25.08 -0.40
CA GLU A 221 13.34 25.51 -0.80
C GLU A 221 13.42 25.61 -2.32
N GLY A 222 13.98 26.71 -2.83
CA GLY A 222 14.12 26.88 -4.27
C GLY A 222 14.89 28.13 -4.66
N ARG A 223 15.53 28.09 -5.83
CA ARG A 223 16.24 29.24 -6.40
C ARG A 223 15.32 30.21 -7.13
N TYR A 224 14.23 29.69 -7.69
CA TYR A 224 13.35 30.42 -8.58
C TYR A 224 11.92 30.33 -8.08
N VAL A 225 11.23 31.46 -8.10
CA VAL A 225 9.77 31.51 -8.02
C VAL A 225 9.24 31.63 -9.44
N ASN A 226 8.58 30.59 -9.93
CA ASN A 226 7.97 30.59 -11.26
C ASN A 226 6.48 30.92 -11.16
N ILE A 227 6.03 31.97 -11.86
CA ILE A 227 4.61 32.32 -12.00
C ILE A 227 4.22 32.03 -13.45
N LEU A 228 3.27 31.11 -13.63
CA LEU A 228 2.86 30.61 -14.95
C LEU A 228 1.36 30.86 -15.14
N LEU A 229 0.97 31.33 -16.34
CA LEU A 229 -0.43 31.36 -16.82
C LEU A 229 -0.66 30.22 -17.82
N PRO A 230 -1.03 29.02 -17.37
CA PRO A 230 -1.22 27.88 -18.27
C PRO A 230 -2.38 28.13 -19.25
N GLY A 231 -2.15 27.84 -20.53
CA GLY A 231 -3.19 27.83 -21.56
C GLY A 231 -3.74 29.20 -22.00
N SER A 232 -3.07 30.31 -21.68
CA SER A 232 -3.52 31.66 -22.00
C SER A 232 -2.56 32.37 -22.96
N LEU A 233 -3.09 32.97 -24.04
CA LEU A 233 -2.36 33.91 -24.90
C LEU A 233 -2.31 35.34 -24.30
N ARG A 234 -2.93 35.55 -23.14
CA ARG A 234 -2.92 36.85 -22.46
C ARG A 234 -1.55 37.12 -21.82
N PRO A 235 -1.09 38.38 -21.81
CA PRO A 235 0.13 38.75 -21.11
C PRO A 235 0.00 38.49 -19.61
N LEU A 236 1.05 37.94 -19.00
CA LEU A 236 1.22 37.92 -17.56
C LEU A 236 1.73 39.30 -17.12
N THR A 237 0.89 40.05 -16.42
CA THR A 237 1.27 41.34 -15.83
C THR A 237 1.32 41.18 -14.31
N LEU A 238 2.48 41.48 -13.73
CA LEU A 238 2.71 41.46 -12.28
C LEU A 238 3.18 42.85 -11.87
N CYS A 239 2.46 43.50 -10.96
CA CYS A 239 2.84 44.82 -10.46
C CYS A 239 4.04 44.72 -9.51
N GLU A 240 4.03 43.73 -8.61
CA GLU A 240 5.07 43.49 -7.62
C GLU A 240 5.03 42.02 -7.19
N VAL A 241 6.19 41.43 -6.93
CA VAL A 241 6.33 40.07 -6.40
C VAL A 241 7.34 40.10 -5.25
N GLU A 242 6.83 39.97 -4.04
CA GLU A 242 7.65 39.80 -2.84
C GLU A 242 7.82 38.32 -2.52
N VAL A 243 9.04 37.92 -2.18
CA VAL A 243 9.38 36.56 -1.73
C VAL A 243 10.05 36.67 -0.38
N ASN A 244 9.36 36.23 0.66
CA ASN A 244 9.88 36.20 2.02
C ASN A 244 10.35 34.78 2.36
N GLY A 245 11.63 34.66 2.71
CA GLY A 245 12.25 33.39 3.09
C GLY A 245 13.58 33.61 3.79
N THR A 246 14.11 32.54 4.38
CA THR A 246 15.44 32.54 4.96
C THR A 246 16.49 32.18 3.90
N PRO A 247 17.62 32.90 3.81
CA PRO A 247 18.75 32.43 3.00
C PRO A 247 19.18 31.04 3.46
N LEU A 248 19.44 30.16 2.49
CA LEU A 248 20.09 28.86 2.72
C LEU A 248 21.62 29.03 2.74
#